data_AF-A0A9X0WBS2-F1
#
_entry.id   AF-A0A9X0WBS2-F1
#
_cell.length_a   1.000
_cell.length_b   1.000
_cell.length_c   1.000
_cell.angle_alpha   90.00
_cell.angle_beta   90.00
_cell.angle_gamma   90.00
#
_symmetry.space_group_name_H-M   'P 1'
#
loop_
_entity.id
_entity.type
_entity.pdbx_description
1 polymer ?
#
loop_
_entity_poly.entity_id
_entity_poly.type
_entity_poly.pdbx_seq_one_letter_code
_entity_poly.pdbx_strand_id
1 'polypeptide(L)'
;MKNPRIAVPLLSTLMSFGAYTSAQVQPMLETESPSAASVSTQAEAAGTEQALVGLITPEILSQAIADGNLEEVLAEALGENPGPEQINALQGALDGLAVNVPADAAVAARAVVARALALAIDNPQAAVDLSQAASRVLTYPGVAEADPAGVGQALADVVGVVTLAKRSAESQGLTLTGTEVAEQAVQFAQTNDAVSAAVPDFNERVAEAEELANIQADLADVIPAAGDDEADDAAGDEDGVGDDTGLGEAADQVSTLAITGDQGGGGSSIISTAAPR
;
A
#
# COMPACT_ATOMS: atom_id res chain seq x y z
N MET A 1 -15.70 -6.11 54.78
CA MET A 1 -14.59 -6.76 55.52
C MET A 1 -14.01 -7.87 54.63
N LYS A 2 -12.67 -7.90 54.50
CA LYS A 2 -11.81 -8.98 53.99
C LYS A 2 -11.79 -9.25 52.47
N ASN A 3 -10.72 -8.78 51.83
CA ASN A 3 -10.04 -9.57 50.79
C ASN A 3 -9.46 -10.85 51.43
N PRO A 4 -9.34 -11.93 50.63
CA PRO A 4 -7.99 -12.48 50.46
C PRO A 4 -7.66 -12.90 49.02
N ARG A 5 -6.44 -12.57 48.62
CA ARG A 5 -5.66 -13.18 47.53
C ARG A 5 -5.17 -14.56 47.98
N ILE A 6 -5.27 -15.59 47.13
CA ILE A 6 -4.50 -16.86 47.21
C ILE A 6 -4.33 -17.34 45.75
N ALA A 7 -3.16 -17.14 45.13
CA ALA A 7 -1.97 -18.00 45.10
C ALA A 7 -2.02 -19.12 44.05
N VAL A 8 -1.12 -19.00 43.08
CA VAL A 8 -0.69 -19.99 42.09
C VAL A 8 -0.07 -21.22 42.79
N PRO A 9 -0.11 -22.40 42.15
CA PRO A 9 1.07 -23.26 42.16
C PRO A 9 1.53 -23.66 40.75
N LEU A 10 2.82 -23.39 40.52
CA LEU A 10 3.69 -24.00 39.53
C LEU A 10 3.92 -25.49 39.87
N LEU A 11 3.82 -26.36 38.87
CA LEU A 11 4.47 -27.67 38.81
C LEU A 11 4.78 -27.93 37.32
N SER A 12 6.03 -27.86 36.87
CA SER A 12 7.09 -28.87 37.00
C SER A 12 6.86 -30.09 36.10
N THR A 13 7.39 -30.06 34.88
CA THR A 13 7.80 -31.26 34.15
C THR A 13 9.20 -31.04 33.57
N LEU A 14 10.19 -31.59 34.26
CA LEU A 14 11.58 -31.71 33.88
C LEU A 14 11.82 -33.20 33.66
N MET A 15 12.27 -33.60 32.47
CA MET A 15 12.93 -34.89 32.23
C MET A 15 14.10 -34.64 31.28
N SER A 16 15.28 -34.85 31.85
CA SER A 16 16.61 -34.71 31.28
C SER A 16 16.94 -35.75 30.22
N PHE A 17 17.88 -35.42 29.32
CA PHE A 17 18.84 -36.38 28.76
C PHE A 17 20.21 -35.73 28.53
N GLY A 18 21.25 -36.43 29.00
CA GLY A 18 22.56 -36.48 28.32
C GLY A 18 23.67 -35.58 28.85
N ALA A 19 24.38 -36.06 29.88
CA ALA A 19 25.73 -35.62 30.22
C ALA A 19 26.78 -36.32 29.33
N TYR A 20 27.80 -35.59 28.87
CA TYR A 20 29.14 -36.15 28.61
C TYR A 20 30.21 -35.19 29.13
N THR A 21 31.17 -35.78 29.84
CA THR A 21 32.12 -35.15 30.74
C THR A 21 33.47 -34.86 30.09
N SER A 22 34.17 -33.88 30.67
CA SER A 22 35.51 -33.35 30.41
C SER A 22 36.70 -34.32 30.53
N ALA A 23 37.77 -34.08 29.76
CA ALA A 23 39.16 -34.42 30.10
C ALA A 23 40.12 -33.30 29.61
N GLN A 24 41.19 -33.08 30.38
CA GLN A 24 42.09 -31.92 30.42
C GLN A 24 43.45 -32.15 29.70
N VAL A 25 44.02 -31.06 29.10
CA VAL A 25 45.44 -30.58 29.21
C VAL A 25 46.55 -31.40 28.48
N GLN A 26 47.42 -30.91 27.56
CA GLN A 26 48.41 -29.78 27.54
C GLN A 26 48.85 -29.37 26.09
N PRO A 27 49.64 -28.29 25.91
CA PRO A 27 49.94 -27.63 24.63
C PRO A 27 51.28 -28.06 23.98
N MET A 28 51.39 -27.96 22.65
CA MET A 28 52.66 -27.71 21.95
C MET A 28 52.40 -26.92 20.66
N LEU A 29 53.16 -25.83 20.52
CA LEU A 29 53.31 -25.00 19.33
C LEU A 29 54.04 -25.77 18.24
N GLU A 30 53.59 -25.65 16.99
CA GLU A 30 54.44 -25.53 15.80
C GLU A 30 53.57 -25.14 14.59
N THR A 31 53.59 -23.84 14.30
CA THR A 31 53.79 -23.22 12.98
C THR A 31 53.17 -23.89 11.74
N GLU A 32 52.23 -23.22 11.07
CA GLU A 32 52.48 -22.46 9.83
C GLU A 32 51.21 -21.77 9.28
N SER A 33 51.38 -20.47 8.98
CA SER A 33 50.78 -19.69 7.89
C SER A 33 49.32 -19.18 7.93
N PRO A 34 49.08 -17.99 7.34
CA PRO A 34 48.15 -16.98 7.86
C PRO A 34 46.89 -16.81 7.00
N SER A 35 45.84 -16.23 7.58
CA SER A 35 45.05 -15.16 6.93
C SER A 35 44.04 -14.61 7.93
N ALA A 36 44.30 -13.40 8.42
CA ALA A 36 43.28 -12.49 8.85
C ALA A 36 42.91 -11.61 7.64
N ALA A 37 41.63 -11.22 7.59
CA ALA A 37 40.95 -10.44 6.56
C ALA A 37 40.35 -11.24 5.40
N SER A 38 39.03 -11.37 5.45
CA SER A 38 38.21 -11.18 4.25
C SER A 38 36.99 -10.39 4.66
N VAL A 39 37.10 -9.07 4.45
CA VAL A 39 35.96 -8.18 4.21
C VAL A 39 35.24 -8.75 2.99
N SER A 40 33.97 -9.09 3.13
CA SER A 40 33.10 -9.34 1.97
C SER A 40 32.09 -8.21 1.89
N THR A 41 32.46 -7.17 1.13
CA THR A 41 31.52 -6.23 0.55
C THR A 41 31.42 -6.55 -0.93
N GLN A 42 30.19 -6.74 -1.41
CA GLN A 42 29.71 -6.58 -2.79
C GLN A 42 30.52 -7.23 -3.91
N ALA A 43 29.96 -8.28 -4.51
CA ALA A 43 29.78 -8.37 -5.96
C ALA A 43 29.04 -9.67 -6.32
N GLU A 44 27.70 -9.64 -6.32
CA GLU A 44 26.94 -10.40 -7.32
C GLU A 44 25.62 -9.68 -7.63
N ALA A 45 25.80 -8.50 -8.22
CA ALA A 45 24.80 -7.88 -9.08
C ALA A 45 24.82 -8.65 -10.41
N ALA A 46 24.06 -9.74 -10.50
CA ALA A 46 23.67 -10.42 -11.75
C ALA A 46 22.76 -11.62 -11.43
N GLY A 47 21.54 -11.36 -10.94
CA GLY A 47 20.55 -12.44 -10.74
C GLY A 47 19.31 -12.06 -9.92
N THR A 48 19.07 -10.78 -9.65
CA THR A 48 18.12 -10.30 -8.65
C THR A 48 16.73 -9.96 -9.15
N GLU A 49 16.37 -10.26 -10.40
CA GLU A 49 14.98 -10.06 -10.87
C GLU A 49 14.00 -11.16 -10.41
N GLN A 50 14.48 -12.21 -9.73
CA GLN A 50 13.65 -13.28 -9.15
C GLN A 50 13.70 -13.33 -7.60
N ALA A 51 14.27 -12.31 -6.94
CA ALA A 51 14.47 -12.30 -5.48
C ALA A 51 13.50 -11.40 -4.69
N LEU A 52 12.56 -10.71 -5.34
CA LEU A 52 11.67 -9.72 -4.69
C LEU A 52 10.38 -10.30 -4.13
N VAL A 53 9.95 -11.48 -4.59
CA VAL A 53 8.80 -12.22 -4.05
C VAL A 53 9.21 -12.86 -2.72
N GLY A 54 9.27 -12.05 -1.66
CA GLY A 54 9.72 -12.45 -0.32
C GLY A 54 10.39 -11.36 0.52
N LEU A 55 10.53 -10.13 0.01
CA LEU A 55 11.28 -9.05 0.64
C LEU A 55 10.46 -8.08 1.50
N ILE A 56 9.14 -8.25 1.64
CA ILE A 56 8.37 -7.38 2.53
C ILE A 56 8.35 -7.98 3.94
N THR A 57 9.14 -7.42 4.85
CA THR A 57 9.13 -7.73 6.29
C THR A 57 8.83 -6.49 7.12
N PRO A 58 8.43 -6.62 8.40
CA PRO A 58 8.23 -5.47 9.27
C PRO A 58 9.47 -4.56 9.35
N GLU A 59 10.67 -5.14 9.42
CA GLU A 59 11.92 -4.38 9.50
C GLU A 59 12.18 -3.57 8.24
N ILE A 60 11.90 -4.14 7.05
CA ILE A 60 12.08 -3.46 5.78
C ILE A 60 11.08 -2.30 5.66
N LEU A 61 9.83 -2.50 6.08
CA LEU A 61 8.83 -1.44 6.08
C LEU A 61 9.19 -0.31 7.06
N SER A 62 9.60 -0.63 8.30
CA SER A 62 10.05 0.39 9.26
C SER A 62 11.28 1.15 8.77
N GLN A 63 12.25 0.46 8.15
CA GLN A 63 13.41 1.11 7.58
C GLN A 63 13.02 2.04 6.42
N ALA A 64 12.12 1.60 5.54
CA ALA A 64 11.65 2.41 4.42
C ALA A 64 10.85 3.65 4.87
N ILE A 65 10.13 3.56 5.99
CA ILE A 65 9.49 4.72 6.63
C ILE A 65 10.56 5.69 7.14
N ALA A 66 11.58 5.19 7.83
CA ALA A 66 12.66 6.02 8.35
C ALA A 66 13.46 6.72 7.24
N ASP A 67 13.64 6.03 6.11
CA ASP A 67 14.38 6.52 4.94
C ASP A 67 13.52 7.39 4.00
N GLY A 68 12.19 7.40 4.20
CA GLY A 68 11.26 8.18 3.39
C GLY A 68 11.04 7.65 1.97
N ASN A 69 11.28 6.37 1.73
CA ASN A 69 11.14 5.70 0.43
C ASN A 69 10.13 4.53 0.44
N LEU A 70 9.23 4.50 1.42
CA LEU A 70 8.22 3.44 1.58
C LEU A 70 7.37 3.20 0.33
N GLU A 71 6.95 4.26 -0.39
CA GLU A 71 6.13 4.12 -1.60
C GLU A 71 6.89 3.42 -2.73
N GLU A 72 8.18 3.73 -2.91
CA GLU A 72 9.06 3.09 -3.90
C GLU A 72 9.25 1.61 -3.56
N VAL A 73 9.52 1.29 -2.30
CA VAL A 73 9.68 -0.09 -1.82
C VAL A 73 8.39 -0.90 -2.03
N LEU A 74 7.22 -0.32 -1.75
CA LEU A 74 5.95 -0.99 -1.99
C LEU A 74 5.66 -1.17 -3.49
N ALA A 75 5.99 -0.19 -4.32
CA ALA A 75 5.82 -0.29 -5.77
C ALA A 75 6.72 -1.37 -6.38
N GLU A 76 7.99 -1.44 -5.98
CA GLU A 76 8.94 -2.46 -6.43
C GLU A 76 8.53 -3.86 -5.97
N ALA A 77 8.11 -4.01 -4.71
CA ALA A 77 7.79 -5.31 -4.15
C ALA A 77 6.45 -5.88 -4.63
N LEU A 78 5.46 -5.02 -4.87
CA LEU A 78 4.13 -5.43 -5.34
C LEU A 78 4.05 -5.50 -6.86
N GLY A 79 4.80 -4.66 -7.58
CA GLY A 79 4.67 -4.52 -9.03
C GLY A 79 3.29 -4.03 -9.46
N GLU A 80 3.02 -4.03 -10.76
CA GLU A 80 1.74 -3.59 -11.35
C GLU A 80 0.61 -4.61 -11.19
N ASN A 81 0.96 -5.88 -11.03
CA ASN A 81 0.01 -6.98 -10.88
C ASN A 81 0.40 -7.87 -9.68
N PRO A 82 0.23 -7.39 -8.44
CA PRO A 82 0.61 -8.16 -7.27
C PRO A 82 -0.24 -9.42 -7.18
N GLY A 83 0.43 -10.56 -7.02
CA GLY A 83 -0.23 -11.84 -6.78
C GLY A 83 -0.65 -12.02 -5.32
N PRO A 84 -1.42 -13.07 -5.02
CA PRO A 84 -1.85 -13.38 -3.65
C PRO A 84 -0.69 -13.58 -2.68
N GLU A 85 0.44 -14.11 -3.15
CA GLU A 85 1.63 -14.33 -2.30
C GLU A 85 2.25 -13.02 -1.84
N GLN A 86 2.38 -12.03 -2.74
CA GLN A 86 2.89 -10.70 -2.39
C GLN A 86 1.96 -9.97 -1.42
N ILE A 87 0.64 -10.05 -1.66
CA ILE A 87 -0.36 -9.43 -0.79
C ILE A 87 -0.36 -10.08 0.61
N ASN A 88 -0.27 -11.41 0.68
CA ASN A 88 -0.17 -12.14 1.95
C ASN A 88 1.14 -11.82 2.70
N ALA A 89 2.26 -11.70 2.00
CA ALA A 89 3.54 -11.30 2.59
C ALA A 89 3.47 -9.89 3.18
N LEU A 90 2.92 -8.93 2.41
CA LEU A 90 2.65 -7.57 2.88
C LEU A 90 1.76 -7.57 4.11
N GLN A 91 0.66 -8.33 4.09
CA GLN A 91 -0.26 -8.42 5.23
C GLN A 91 0.46 -8.94 6.49
N GLY A 92 1.28 -9.98 6.37
CA GLY A 92 2.08 -10.50 7.49
C GLY A 92 3.07 -9.46 8.03
N ALA A 93 3.68 -8.65 7.16
CA ALA A 93 4.58 -7.58 7.57
C ALA A 93 3.84 -6.44 8.28
N LEU A 94 2.68 -6.01 7.76
CA LEU A 94 1.84 -4.99 8.40
C LEU A 94 1.29 -5.45 9.75
N ASP A 95 0.87 -6.72 9.86
CA ASP A 95 0.45 -7.31 11.14
C ASP A 95 1.60 -7.28 12.17
N GLY A 96 2.82 -7.59 11.72
CA GLY A 96 4.02 -7.50 12.55
C GLY A 96 4.30 -6.07 13.03
N LEU A 97 4.12 -5.06 12.17
CA LEU A 97 4.22 -3.65 12.56
C LEU A 97 3.11 -3.25 13.54
N ALA A 98 1.86 -3.63 13.29
CA ALA A 98 0.73 -3.26 14.12
C ALA A 98 0.89 -3.69 15.58
N VAL A 99 1.58 -4.82 15.82
CA VAL A 99 1.87 -5.32 17.16
C VAL A 99 3.06 -4.62 17.82
N ASN A 100 4.13 -4.34 17.07
CA ASN A 100 5.40 -3.90 17.64
C ASN A 100 5.62 -2.38 17.57
N VAL A 101 5.15 -1.74 16.50
CA VAL A 101 5.33 -0.32 16.21
C VAL A 101 4.06 0.25 15.55
N PRO A 102 2.97 0.48 16.32
CA PRO A 102 1.66 0.83 15.74
C PRO A 102 1.64 2.13 14.91
N ALA A 103 2.50 3.11 15.24
CA ALA A 103 2.61 4.35 14.47
C ALA A 103 3.16 4.09 13.06
N ASP A 104 4.22 3.28 12.94
CA ASP A 104 4.78 2.87 11.64
C ASP A 104 3.75 2.05 10.85
N ALA A 105 2.96 1.20 11.52
CA ALA A 105 1.88 0.45 10.89
C ALA A 105 0.82 1.36 10.25
N ALA A 106 0.46 2.47 10.89
CA ALA A 106 -0.47 3.45 10.32
C ALA A 106 0.10 4.12 9.06
N VAL A 107 1.40 4.47 9.07
CA VAL A 107 2.10 5.03 7.90
C VAL A 107 2.16 4.00 6.77
N ALA A 108 2.57 2.77 7.07
CA ALA A 108 2.63 1.67 6.11
C ALA A 108 1.27 1.38 5.48
N ALA A 109 0.21 1.26 6.29
CA ALA A 109 -1.13 1.00 5.80
C ALA A 109 -1.65 2.13 4.88
N ARG A 110 -1.37 3.40 5.19
CA ARG A 110 -1.69 4.52 4.28
C ARG A 110 -0.99 4.41 2.93
N ALA A 111 0.31 4.11 2.92
CA ALA A 111 1.04 3.94 1.68
C ALA A 111 0.50 2.75 0.86
N VAL A 112 0.02 1.70 1.53
CA VAL A 112 -0.67 0.58 0.86
C VAL A 112 -2.00 1.01 0.26
N VAL A 113 -2.78 1.87 0.93
CA VAL A 113 -4.02 2.44 0.34
C VAL A 113 -3.71 3.31 -0.87
N ALA A 114 -2.66 4.14 -0.81
CA ALA A 114 -2.20 4.92 -1.96
C ALA A 114 -1.77 4.02 -3.13
N ARG A 115 -1.07 2.91 -2.85
CA ARG A 115 -0.74 1.92 -3.87
C ARG A 115 -1.97 1.22 -4.43
N ALA A 116 -2.95 0.91 -3.59
CA ALA A 116 -4.22 0.33 -4.02
C ALA A 116 -4.98 1.29 -4.96
N LEU A 117 -4.99 2.59 -4.66
CA LEU A 117 -5.57 3.61 -5.54
C LEU A 117 -4.91 3.60 -6.92
N ALA A 118 -3.57 3.58 -6.96
CA ALA A 118 -2.81 3.53 -8.22
C ALA A 118 -3.09 2.28 -9.06
N LEU A 119 -3.57 1.19 -8.44
CA LEU A 119 -3.91 -0.07 -9.12
C LEU A 119 -5.41 -0.21 -9.42
N ALA A 120 -6.27 0.69 -8.92
CA ALA A 120 -7.71 0.49 -8.94
C ALA A 120 -8.32 0.44 -10.34
N ILE A 121 -7.70 1.10 -11.31
CA ILE A 121 -8.14 1.08 -12.71
C ILE A 121 -7.64 -0.21 -13.38
N ASP A 122 -6.34 -0.44 -13.42
CA ASP A 122 -5.75 -1.52 -14.22
C ASP A 122 -5.87 -2.91 -13.56
N ASN A 123 -5.91 -2.96 -12.23
CA ASN A 123 -6.05 -4.19 -11.46
C ASN A 123 -7.03 -4.01 -10.28
N PRO A 124 -8.34 -3.93 -10.57
CA PRO A 124 -9.34 -3.59 -9.57
C PRO A 124 -9.45 -4.64 -8.44
N GLN A 125 -9.18 -5.91 -8.71
CA GLN A 125 -9.19 -6.94 -7.65
C GLN A 125 -7.99 -6.78 -6.71
N ALA A 126 -6.77 -6.55 -7.23
CA ALA A 126 -5.61 -6.30 -6.38
C ALA A 126 -5.79 -5.04 -5.52
N ALA A 127 -6.41 -3.99 -6.06
CA ALA A 127 -6.72 -2.79 -5.30
C ALA A 127 -7.67 -3.06 -4.12
N VAL A 128 -8.69 -3.88 -4.32
CA VAL A 128 -9.58 -4.30 -3.22
C VAL A 128 -8.83 -5.15 -2.20
N ASP A 129 -8.02 -6.12 -2.63
CA ASP A 129 -7.26 -7.00 -1.74
C ASP A 129 -6.23 -6.21 -0.90
N LEU A 130 -5.55 -5.22 -1.49
CA LEU A 130 -4.66 -4.30 -0.76
C LEU A 130 -5.43 -3.41 0.21
N SER A 131 -6.62 -2.94 -0.19
CA SER A 131 -7.50 -2.16 0.70
C SER A 131 -7.97 -2.98 1.90
N GLN A 132 -8.21 -4.28 1.73
CA GLN A 132 -8.49 -5.22 2.82
C GLN A 132 -7.31 -5.39 3.76
N ALA A 133 -6.11 -5.59 3.21
CA ALA A 133 -4.89 -5.71 4.01
C ALA A 133 -4.64 -4.45 4.84
N ALA A 134 -4.76 -3.26 4.23
CA ALA A 134 -4.61 -1.99 4.92
C ALA A 134 -5.71 -1.76 5.97
N SER A 135 -6.99 -1.92 5.60
CA SER A 135 -8.13 -1.72 6.51
C SER A 135 -8.04 -2.63 7.74
N ARG A 136 -7.65 -3.89 7.55
CA ARG A 136 -7.42 -4.81 8.68
C ARG A 136 -6.42 -4.24 9.68
N VAL A 137 -5.36 -3.59 9.23
CA VAL A 137 -4.29 -3.01 10.07
C VAL A 137 -4.73 -1.69 10.71
N LEU A 138 -5.36 -0.82 9.93
CA LEU A 138 -5.89 0.47 10.38
C LEU A 138 -6.92 0.33 11.49
N THR A 139 -7.63 -0.79 11.52
CA THR A 139 -8.65 -1.09 12.53
C THR A 139 -8.10 -1.76 13.80
N TYR A 140 -6.77 -1.96 13.93
CA TYR A 140 -6.17 -2.37 15.19
C TYR A 140 -6.27 -1.23 16.22
N PRO A 141 -6.73 -1.49 17.47
CA PRO A 141 -6.89 -0.44 18.48
C PRO A 141 -5.63 0.40 18.72
N GLY A 142 -4.46 -0.25 18.82
CA GLY A 142 -3.19 0.45 19.05
C GLY A 142 -2.74 1.32 17.87
N VAL A 143 -3.15 0.98 16.64
CA VAL A 143 -2.83 1.75 15.43
C VAL A 143 -3.71 3.01 15.36
N ALA A 144 -5.02 2.84 15.56
CA ALA A 144 -5.97 3.95 15.62
C ALA A 144 -5.68 4.93 16.76
N GLU A 145 -5.17 4.46 17.91
CA GLU A 145 -4.73 5.33 19.01
C GLU A 145 -3.42 6.08 18.70
N ALA A 146 -2.52 5.46 17.92
CA ALA A 146 -1.22 6.05 17.60
C ALA A 146 -1.30 7.17 16.54
N ASP A 147 -2.21 7.07 15.57
CA ASP A 147 -2.43 8.09 14.54
C ASP A 147 -3.92 8.18 14.13
N PRO A 148 -4.80 8.72 15.00
CA PRO A 148 -6.24 8.68 14.75
C PRO A 148 -6.68 9.50 13.53
N ALA A 149 -6.05 10.66 13.28
CA ALA A 149 -6.37 11.49 12.12
C ALA A 149 -5.90 10.82 10.82
N GLY A 150 -4.68 10.26 10.83
CA GLY A 150 -4.14 9.52 9.70
C GLY A 150 -4.95 8.29 9.34
N VAL A 151 -5.36 7.53 10.36
CA VAL A 151 -6.23 6.37 10.21
C VAL A 151 -7.60 6.78 9.66
N GLY A 152 -8.21 7.85 10.20
CA GLY A 152 -9.47 8.36 9.68
C GLY A 152 -9.41 8.75 8.20
N GLN A 153 -8.34 9.43 7.76
CA GLN A 153 -8.15 9.72 6.34
C GLN A 153 -8.00 8.45 5.50
N ALA A 154 -7.14 7.52 5.94
CA ALA A 154 -6.88 6.28 5.22
C ALA A 154 -8.16 5.43 5.03
N LEU A 155 -9.05 5.41 6.03
CA LEU A 155 -10.32 4.69 5.95
C LEU A 155 -11.30 5.35 4.96
N ALA A 156 -11.29 6.68 4.82
CA ALA A 156 -12.06 7.35 3.77
C ALA A 156 -11.47 7.04 2.38
N ASP A 157 -10.14 7.06 2.26
CA ASP A 157 -9.45 6.72 1.00
C ASP A 157 -9.73 5.27 0.58
N VAL A 158 -9.81 4.31 1.52
CA VAL A 158 -10.24 2.92 1.24
C VAL A 158 -11.62 2.88 0.57
N VAL A 159 -12.56 3.72 0.99
CA VAL A 159 -13.88 3.81 0.34
C VAL A 159 -13.74 4.32 -1.10
N GLY A 160 -12.95 5.37 -1.30
CA GLY A 160 -12.64 5.90 -2.65
C GLY A 160 -12.02 4.84 -3.56
N VAL A 161 -11.00 4.13 -3.08
CA VAL A 161 -10.33 3.04 -3.83
C VAL A 161 -11.31 1.95 -4.23
N VAL A 162 -12.12 1.46 -3.28
CA VAL A 162 -13.10 0.39 -3.57
C VAL A 162 -14.18 0.87 -4.54
N THR A 163 -14.61 2.12 -4.45
CA THR A 163 -15.56 2.72 -5.41
C THR A 163 -14.97 2.79 -6.81
N LEU A 164 -13.73 3.28 -6.94
CA LEU A 164 -13.02 3.33 -8.23
C LEU A 164 -12.83 1.93 -8.80
N ALA A 165 -12.35 0.99 -7.98
CA ALA A 165 -12.15 -0.40 -8.38
C ALA A 165 -13.45 -1.06 -8.85
N LYS A 166 -14.57 -0.85 -8.15
CA LYS A 166 -15.89 -1.35 -8.58
C LYS A 166 -16.25 -0.84 -9.97
N ARG A 167 -16.13 0.46 -10.19
CA ARG A 167 -16.43 1.06 -11.49
C ARG A 167 -15.54 0.54 -12.60
N SER A 168 -14.24 0.42 -12.35
CA SER A 168 -13.31 -0.15 -13.32
C SER A 168 -13.62 -1.63 -13.61
N ALA A 169 -13.93 -2.42 -12.59
CA ALA A 169 -14.34 -3.80 -12.78
C ALA A 169 -15.64 -3.92 -13.59
N GLU A 170 -16.61 -3.04 -13.34
CA GLU A 170 -17.87 -2.99 -14.11
C GLU A 170 -17.63 -2.67 -15.59
N SER A 171 -16.76 -1.71 -15.92
CA SER A 171 -16.42 -1.38 -17.31
C SER A 171 -15.65 -2.53 -18.01
N GLN A 172 -14.89 -3.30 -17.24
CA GLN A 172 -14.17 -4.50 -17.72
C GLN A 172 -15.03 -5.78 -17.71
N GLY A 173 -16.28 -5.75 -17.23
CA GLY A 173 -17.14 -6.93 -17.12
C GLY A 173 -16.69 -7.94 -16.06
N LEU A 174 -15.93 -7.50 -15.05
CA LEU A 174 -15.43 -8.29 -13.93
C LEU A 174 -16.35 -8.21 -12.72
N THR A 175 -16.34 -9.25 -11.88
CA THR A 175 -17.01 -9.26 -10.58
C THR A 175 -15.96 -9.23 -9.48
N LEU A 176 -16.02 -8.22 -8.62
CA LEU A 176 -15.12 -8.12 -7.47
C LEU A 176 -15.65 -8.89 -6.27
N THR A 177 -14.72 -9.43 -5.48
CA THR A 177 -15.01 -9.97 -4.15
C THR A 177 -14.40 -9.05 -3.09
N GLY A 178 -14.94 -9.08 -1.86
CA GLY A 178 -14.28 -8.40 -0.73
C GLY A 178 -14.57 -6.91 -0.58
N THR A 179 -15.51 -6.36 -1.36
CA THR A 179 -15.83 -4.93 -1.37
C THR A 179 -16.54 -4.41 -0.12
N GLU A 180 -17.01 -5.31 0.75
CA GLU A 180 -17.56 -4.99 2.07
C GLU A 180 -16.57 -4.27 2.99
N VAL A 181 -15.27 -4.30 2.66
CA VAL A 181 -14.22 -3.57 3.37
C VAL A 181 -14.50 -2.06 3.45
N ALA A 182 -15.12 -1.47 2.42
CA ALA A 182 -15.49 -0.05 2.43
C ALA A 182 -16.54 0.26 3.50
N GLU A 183 -17.58 -0.57 3.61
CA GLU A 183 -18.60 -0.42 4.66
C GLU A 183 -18.01 -0.64 6.06
N GLN A 184 -17.12 -1.62 6.20
CA GLN A 184 -16.42 -1.89 7.47
C GLN A 184 -15.51 -0.72 7.89
N ALA A 185 -14.82 -0.09 6.94
CA ALA A 185 -13.97 1.07 7.19
C ALA A 185 -14.79 2.25 7.74
N VAL A 186 -15.95 2.53 7.13
CA VAL A 186 -16.88 3.57 7.60
C VAL A 186 -17.41 3.22 8.99
N GLN A 187 -17.85 1.99 9.20
CA GLN A 187 -18.37 1.55 10.49
C GLN A 187 -17.32 1.68 11.61
N PHE A 188 -16.07 1.32 11.34
CA PHE A 188 -14.99 1.46 12.30
C PHE A 188 -14.74 2.94 12.64
N ALA A 189 -14.59 3.82 11.65
CA ALA A 189 -14.33 5.23 11.90
C ALA A 189 -15.44 5.91 12.73
N GLN A 190 -16.70 5.50 12.53
CA GLN A 190 -17.85 6.01 13.28
C GLN A 190 -17.97 5.46 14.71
N THR A 191 -17.43 4.26 14.97
CA THR A 191 -17.53 3.60 16.28
C THR A 191 -16.27 3.71 17.12
N ASN A 192 -15.17 4.17 16.53
CA ASN A 192 -13.93 4.44 17.23
C ASN A 192 -13.88 5.89 17.72
N ASP A 193 -13.87 6.08 19.04
CA ASP A 193 -13.86 7.41 19.68
C ASP A 193 -12.64 8.25 19.30
N ALA A 194 -11.46 7.63 19.14
CA ALA A 194 -10.23 8.37 18.82
C ALA A 194 -10.28 8.90 17.37
N VAL A 195 -10.69 8.05 16.42
CA VAL A 195 -10.81 8.43 15.01
C VAL A 195 -11.93 9.46 14.81
N SER A 196 -13.12 9.22 15.37
CA SER A 196 -14.26 10.14 15.25
C SER A 196 -14.00 11.50 15.89
N ALA A 197 -13.25 11.56 16.99
CA ALA A 197 -12.82 12.83 17.59
C ALA A 197 -11.75 13.54 16.76
N ALA A 198 -10.85 12.80 16.10
CA ALA A 198 -9.78 13.36 15.28
C ALA A 198 -10.27 13.81 13.89
N VAL A 199 -11.33 13.19 13.36
CA VAL A 199 -11.90 13.47 12.04
C VAL A 199 -13.43 13.68 12.16
N PRO A 200 -13.88 14.83 12.70
CA PRO A 200 -15.30 15.09 12.94
C PRO A 200 -16.13 15.20 11.65
N ASP A 201 -15.47 15.44 10.52
CA ASP A 201 -15.97 15.57 9.15
C ASP A 201 -15.85 14.26 8.34
N PHE A 202 -15.64 13.12 8.99
CA PHE A 202 -15.35 11.85 8.30
C PHE A 202 -16.35 11.49 7.18
N ASN A 203 -17.66 11.67 7.41
CA ASN A 203 -18.67 11.36 6.39
C ASN A 203 -18.58 12.29 5.16
N GLU A 204 -18.15 13.54 5.33
CA GLU A 204 -17.91 14.46 4.21
C GLU A 204 -16.70 14.00 3.40
N ARG A 205 -15.62 13.59 4.06
CA ARG A 205 -14.44 13.02 3.39
C ARG A 205 -14.73 11.74 2.63
N VAL A 206 -15.60 10.88 3.17
CA VAL A 206 -16.07 9.69 2.45
C VAL A 206 -16.81 10.09 1.17
N ALA A 207 -17.73 11.05 1.25
CA ALA A 207 -18.46 11.53 0.09
C ALA A 207 -17.53 12.17 -0.96
N GLU A 208 -16.54 12.95 -0.53
CA GLU A 208 -15.51 13.52 -1.41
C GLU A 208 -14.66 12.43 -2.08
N ALA A 209 -14.22 11.42 -1.32
CA ALA A 209 -13.45 10.30 -1.86
C ALA A 209 -14.25 9.49 -2.90
N GLU A 210 -15.54 9.26 -2.66
CA GLU A 210 -16.45 8.64 -3.62
C GLU A 210 -16.66 9.50 -4.87
N GLU A 211 -16.84 10.81 -4.72
CA GLU A 211 -16.97 11.73 -5.85
C GLU A 211 -15.71 11.74 -6.72
N LEU A 212 -14.54 11.84 -6.10
CA LEU A 212 -13.25 11.78 -6.80
C LEU A 212 -13.06 10.44 -7.52
N ALA A 213 -13.40 9.32 -6.88
CA ALA A 213 -13.36 7.99 -7.49
C ALA A 213 -14.28 7.89 -8.73
N ASN A 214 -15.48 8.46 -8.65
CA ASN A 214 -16.41 8.48 -9.78
C ASN A 214 -15.87 9.33 -10.94
N ILE A 215 -15.32 10.51 -10.66
CA ILE A 215 -14.69 11.37 -11.67
C ILE A 215 -13.51 10.65 -12.34
N GLN A 216 -12.67 9.96 -11.56
CA GLN A 216 -11.54 9.21 -12.10
C GLN A 216 -11.98 8.04 -12.99
N ALA A 217 -13.01 7.31 -12.60
CA ALA A 217 -13.59 6.25 -13.42
C ALA A 217 -14.16 6.79 -14.73
N ASP A 218 -14.91 7.90 -14.68
CA ASP A 218 -15.43 8.56 -15.88
C ASP A 218 -14.32 9.01 -16.83
N LEU A 219 -13.22 9.53 -16.28
CA LEU A 219 -12.07 9.97 -17.10
C LEU A 219 -11.36 8.77 -17.75
N ALA A 220 -11.20 7.67 -17.03
CA ALA A 220 -10.60 6.44 -17.54
C ALA A 220 -11.45 5.81 -18.68
N ASP A 221 -12.78 5.95 -18.62
CA ASP A 221 -13.68 5.47 -19.68
C ASP A 221 -13.65 6.34 -20.95
N VAL A 222 -13.29 7.63 -20.83
CA VAL A 222 -13.30 8.61 -21.94
C VAL A 222 -11.95 8.69 -22.67
N ILE A 223 -10.84 8.51 -21.96
CA ILE A 223 -9.52 8.49 -22.59
C ILE A 223 -9.33 7.09 -23.17
N PRO A 224 -9.24 6.92 -24.51
CA PRO A 224 -8.83 5.65 -25.06
C PRO A 224 -7.49 5.30 -24.41
N ALA A 225 -7.39 4.11 -23.80
CA ALA A 225 -6.09 3.59 -23.39
C ALA A 225 -5.15 3.86 -24.57
N ALA A 226 -4.11 4.66 -24.33
CA ALA A 226 -3.06 4.81 -25.32
C ALA A 226 -2.59 3.38 -25.57
N GLY A 227 -3.03 2.82 -26.70
CA GLY A 227 -2.71 1.45 -27.03
C GLY A 227 -1.20 1.33 -26.92
N ASP A 228 -0.73 0.21 -26.38
CA ASP A 228 0.66 -0.17 -26.59
C ASP A 228 0.93 0.05 -28.08
N ASP A 229 1.83 0.98 -28.38
CA ASP A 229 2.48 1.07 -29.68
C ASP A 229 3.38 -0.17 -29.84
N GLU A 230 2.82 -1.38 -29.69
CA GLU A 230 3.24 -2.49 -30.51
C GLU A 230 2.74 -2.16 -31.91
N ALA A 231 3.56 -1.35 -32.58
CA ALA A 231 3.60 -1.25 -34.03
C ALA A 231 3.61 -2.68 -34.59
N ASP A 232 2.41 -3.17 -34.91
CA ASP A 232 2.22 -4.28 -35.82
C ASP A 232 2.77 -3.80 -37.15
N ASP A 233 4.04 -4.12 -37.40
CA ASP A 233 4.71 -4.10 -38.69
C ASP A 233 3.98 -5.08 -39.63
N ALA A 234 2.72 -4.77 -39.95
CA ALA A 234 1.98 -5.33 -41.06
C ALA A 234 2.32 -4.50 -42.30
N ALA A 235 3.38 -4.95 -42.97
CA ALA A 235 3.80 -4.48 -44.28
C ALA A 235 2.64 -4.30 -45.28
N GLY A 236 2.66 -3.20 -46.05
CA GLY A 236 2.02 -3.18 -47.37
C GLY A 236 1.43 -1.85 -47.83
N ASP A 237 2.21 -1.15 -48.66
CA ASP A 237 1.87 -0.37 -49.85
C ASP A 237 0.73 0.69 -49.87
N GLU A 238 1.21 1.92 -50.08
CA GLU A 238 0.83 2.88 -51.13
C GLU A 238 -0.64 3.33 -51.26
N ASP A 239 -0.79 4.66 -51.16
CA ASP A 239 -1.86 5.50 -51.73
C ASP A 239 -3.29 5.34 -51.18
N GLY A 240 -3.55 6.03 -50.06
CA GLY A 240 -4.90 6.30 -49.55
C GLY A 240 -5.07 7.75 -49.11
N VAL A 241 -5.63 8.59 -49.99
CA VAL A 241 -6.20 9.90 -49.65
C VAL A 241 -7.40 9.68 -48.70
N GLY A 242 -7.43 10.31 -47.52
CA GLY A 242 -8.59 10.22 -46.63
C GLY A 242 -8.50 11.02 -45.32
N ASP A 243 -8.93 12.29 -45.40
CA ASP A 243 -9.62 13.09 -44.37
C ASP A 243 -8.92 13.46 -43.04
N ASP A 244 -8.30 14.65 -43.03
CA ASP A 244 -7.89 15.43 -41.85
C ASP A 244 -9.10 15.98 -41.06
N THR A 245 -9.99 15.12 -40.53
CA THR A 245 -11.09 15.57 -39.65
C THR A 245 -11.22 14.80 -38.34
N GLY A 246 -10.21 14.02 -37.93
CA GLY A 246 -10.40 13.04 -36.85
C GLY A 246 -9.76 13.31 -35.48
N LEU A 247 -8.77 14.19 -35.35
CA LEU A 247 -7.90 14.20 -34.15
C LEU A 247 -7.46 15.59 -33.65
N GLY A 248 -7.99 16.67 -34.23
CA GLY A 248 -7.52 18.03 -33.94
C GLY A 248 -8.23 18.78 -32.81
N GLU A 249 -9.40 18.35 -32.34
CA GLU A 249 -10.23 19.14 -31.40
C GLU A 249 -10.40 18.54 -30.00
N ALA A 250 -10.05 17.26 -29.79
CA ALA A 250 -10.11 16.66 -28.44
C ALA A 250 -8.91 17.07 -27.56
N ALA A 251 -7.78 17.44 -28.15
CA ALA A 251 -6.59 17.86 -27.40
C ALA A 251 -6.73 19.25 -26.74
N ASP A 252 -7.64 20.10 -27.24
CA ASP A 252 -7.77 21.48 -26.76
C ASP A 252 -8.72 21.64 -25.56
N GLN A 253 -9.55 20.62 -25.26
CA GLN A 253 -10.40 20.64 -24.05
C GLN A 253 -9.72 20.06 -22.80
N VAL A 254 -8.62 19.32 -22.95
CA VAL A 254 -7.86 18.78 -21.81
C VAL A 254 -6.91 19.82 -21.21
N SER A 255 -6.63 20.93 -21.93
CA SER A 255 -5.68 21.97 -21.49
C SER A 255 -6.20 22.91 -20.38
N THR A 256 -7.45 22.79 -19.92
CA THR A 256 -8.04 23.74 -18.95
C THR A 256 -8.38 23.15 -17.58
N LEU A 257 -8.04 21.89 -17.28
CA LEU A 257 -8.01 21.39 -15.90
C LEU A 257 -6.57 21.26 -15.43
N ALA A 258 -5.98 22.41 -15.08
CA ALA A 258 -4.85 22.42 -14.17
C ALA A 258 -5.35 21.89 -12.82
N ILE A 259 -5.16 20.59 -12.58
CA ILE A 259 -5.22 19.99 -11.24
C ILE A 259 -4.02 20.55 -10.49
N THR A 260 -4.20 21.72 -9.87
CA THR A 260 -3.30 22.16 -8.80
C THR A 260 -3.59 21.28 -7.59
N GLY A 261 -2.80 20.22 -7.44
CA GLY A 261 -2.54 19.63 -6.13
C GLY A 261 -1.86 20.68 -5.27
N ASP A 262 -2.67 21.44 -4.52
CA ASP A 262 -2.18 22.46 -3.60
C ASP A 262 -1.66 21.75 -2.34
N GLN A 263 -0.34 21.58 -2.27
CA GLN A 263 0.33 21.37 -0.99
C GLN A 263 0.17 22.65 -0.18
N GLY A 264 -0.34 22.52 1.04
CA GLY A 264 -0.89 23.63 1.81
C GLY A 264 0.02 24.86 1.93
N GLY A 265 -0.61 26.04 1.89
CA GLY A 265 0.07 27.27 2.28
C GLY A 265 -0.57 28.55 1.75
N GLY A 266 -1.74 28.93 2.26
CA GLY A 266 -2.21 30.32 2.35
C GLY A 266 -2.08 31.21 1.10
N GLY A 267 -3.13 31.26 0.28
CA GLY A 267 -3.22 32.24 -0.80
C GLY A 267 -4.60 32.26 -1.44
N SER A 268 -5.50 33.11 -0.93
CA SER A 268 -6.81 33.38 -1.52
C SER A 268 -6.68 33.73 -3.00
N SER A 269 -7.31 32.94 -3.88
CA SER A 269 -7.56 33.32 -5.28
C SER A 269 -8.96 32.83 -5.67
N ILE A 270 -9.88 33.77 -5.68
CA ILE A 270 -11.28 33.61 -6.07
C ILE A 270 -11.32 33.65 -7.61
N ILE A 271 -11.79 32.59 -8.26
CA ILE A 271 -12.19 32.67 -9.67
C ILE A 271 -13.49 33.48 -9.71
N SER A 272 -13.39 34.74 -10.14
CA SER A 272 -14.51 35.63 -10.42
C SER A 272 -15.13 35.26 -11.77
N THR A 273 -16.29 34.58 -11.74
CA THR A 273 -17.12 34.36 -12.93
C THR A 273 -17.75 35.66 -13.41
N ALA A 274 -17.22 36.21 -14.50
CA ALA A 274 -17.95 37.16 -15.33
C ALA A 274 -18.86 36.36 -16.28
N ALA A 275 -20.18 36.46 -16.08
CA ALA A 275 -21.19 35.88 -16.98
C ALA A 275 -21.35 36.73 -18.27
N PRO A 276 -21.54 36.13 -19.46
CA PRO A 276 -22.02 36.87 -20.62
C PRO A 276 -23.55 36.79 -20.75
N ARG A 277 -24.12 37.88 -21.29
CA ARG A 277 -25.55 38.10 -21.58
C ARG A 277 -26.04 37.31 -22.78
#